data_AF-A0A843HA43-F1
#
_entry.id   AF-A0A843HA43-F1
#
_cell.length_a   1.000
_cell.length_b   1.000
_cell.length_c   1.000
_cell.angle_alpha   90.00
_cell.angle_beta   90.00
_cell.angle_gamma   90.00
#
_symmetry.space_group_name_H-M   'P 1'
#
loop_
_entity.id
_entity.type
_entity.pdbx_description
1 polymer ?
#
loop_
_entity_poly.entity_id
_entity_poly.type
_entity_poly.pdbx_seq_one_letter_code
_entity_poly.pdbx_strand_id
1 'polypeptide(L)'
;MEFDKSRVYTSVNAEELKIGSKVIIADSLGLLKRLVELGDKANIHKLIKIIDCNAQHRFKVDNGYNCEYALCYLIEEPAGLKWTDLKVGDVIKRCNTSIEYLVTAIDKDKKEERHIYAGSWIDDGILENYYEKVEE
;
A
#
# COMPACT_ATOMS: atom_id res chain seq x y z
N MET A 1 2.43 15.21 -15.99
CA MET A 1 3.39 14.11 -16.23
C MET A 1 3.05 13.46 -17.57
N GLU A 2 3.96 12.77 -18.25
CA GLU A 2 3.56 12.00 -19.45
C GLU A 2 2.78 10.74 -19.03
N PHE A 3 1.70 10.43 -19.74
CA PHE A 3 0.85 9.29 -19.44
C PHE A 3 1.47 7.99 -19.99
N ASP A 4 1.84 7.09 -19.09
CA ASP A 4 2.39 5.77 -19.43
C ASP A 4 1.36 4.67 -19.14
N LYS A 5 0.95 3.96 -20.19
CA LYS A 5 -0.02 2.86 -20.10
C LYS A 5 0.46 1.69 -19.24
N SER A 6 1.77 1.48 -19.12
CA SER A 6 2.33 0.38 -18.31
C SER A 6 2.05 0.55 -16.82
N ARG A 7 1.70 1.77 -16.40
CA ARG A 7 1.43 2.14 -15.01
C ARG A 7 -0.07 2.13 -14.68
N VAL A 8 -0.90 1.68 -15.62
CA VAL A 8 -2.36 1.60 -15.46
C VAL A 8 -2.74 0.23 -14.92
N TYR A 9 -3.42 0.26 -13.79
CA TYR A 9 -4.03 -0.89 -13.15
C TYR A 9 -5.54 -0.84 -13.33
N THR A 10 -6.10 -2.01 -13.60
CA THR A 10 -7.50 -2.26 -13.91
C THR A 10 -7.95 -3.51 -13.16
N SER A 11 -9.20 -3.93 -13.38
CA SER A 11 -9.69 -5.18 -12.78
C SER A 11 -8.86 -6.42 -13.13
N VAL A 12 -8.17 -6.46 -14.28
CA VAL A 12 -7.42 -7.67 -14.72
C VAL A 12 -6.06 -7.85 -14.05
N ASN A 13 -5.44 -6.77 -13.59
CA ASN A 13 -4.10 -6.75 -13.00
C ASN A 13 -4.07 -6.09 -11.63
N ALA A 14 -5.22 -5.90 -10.98
CA ALA A 14 -5.32 -5.20 -9.69
C ALA A 14 -4.44 -5.83 -8.61
N GLU A 15 -4.33 -7.16 -8.57
CA GLU A 15 -3.54 -7.90 -7.56
C GLU A 15 -2.03 -7.62 -7.63
N GLU A 16 -1.54 -7.12 -8.76
CA GLU A 16 -0.12 -6.75 -8.93
C GLU A 16 0.20 -5.41 -8.26
N LEU A 17 -0.80 -4.62 -7.89
CA LEU A 17 -0.63 -3.31 -7.27
C LEU A 17 -0.49 -3.43 -5.74
N LYS A 18 0.59 -2.88 -5.20
CA LYS A 18 0.81 -2.87 -3.74
C LYS A 18 -0.07 -1.85 -3.04
N ILE A 19 -0.76 -2.28 -2.00
CA ILE A 19 -1.40 -1.39 -1.03
C ILE A 19 -0.35 -0.41 -0.47
N GLY A 20 -0.75 0.84 -0.24
CA GLY A 20 0.13 1.93 0.19
C GLY A 20 0.79 2.70 -0.96
N SER A 21 0.68 2.23 -2.21
CA SER A 21 1.17 2.97 -3.39
C SER A 21 0.54 4.36 -3.48
N LYS A 22 1.30 5.35 -3.96
CA LYS A 22 0.75 6.63 -4.38
C LYS A 22 0.19 6.48 -5.78
N VAL A 23 -1.08 6.84 -5.95
CA VAL A 23 -1.83 6.57 -7.16
C VAL A 23 -2.73 7.74 -7.54
N ILE A 24 -3.13 7.78 -8.81
CA ILE A 24 -4.25 8.60 -9.29
C ILE A 24 -5.38 7.65 -9.66
N ILE A 25 -6.62 7.94 -9.26
CA ILE A 25 -7.80 7.10 -9.54
C ILE A 25 -8.79 7.79 -10.47
N ALA A 26 -9.55 6.98 -11.23
CA ALA A 26 -10.64 7.43 -12.07
C ALA A 26 -11.51 6.26 -12.53
N ASP A 27 -12.70 6.56 -13.06
CA ASP A 27 -13.61 5.57 -13.65
C ASP A 27 -13.54 5.50 -15.18
N SER A 28 -12.74 6.38 -15.80
CA SER A 28 -12.51 6.36 -17.24
C SER A 28 -11.06 6.67 -17.59
N LEU A 29 -10.57 6.03 -18.65
CA LEU A 29 -9.19 6.22 -19.12
C LEU A 29 -8.93 7.68 -19.55
N GLY A 30 -9.93 8.35 -20.12
CA GLY A 30 -9.83 9.75 -20.52
C GLY A 30 -9.63 10.69 -19.32
N LEU A 31 -10.39 10.48 -18.24
CA LEU A 31 -10.21 11.24 -17.00
C LEU A 31 -8.86 10.92 -16.36
N LEU A 32 -8.51 9.63 -16.27
CA LEU A 32 -7.23 9.19 -15.70
C LEU A 32 -6.05 9.86 -16.39
N LYS A 33 -6.04 9.83 -17.72
CA LYS A 33 -5.01 10.47 -18.55
C LYS A 33 -4.93 11.97 -18.28
N ARG A 34 -6.07 12.66 -18.27
CA ARG A 34 -6.12 14.10 -17.99
C ARG A 34 -5.54 14.42 -16.61
N LEU A 35 -5.89 13.66 -15.56
CA LEU A 35 -5.41 13.89 -14.20
C LEU A 35 -3.88 13.68 -14.09
N VAL A 36 -3.35 12.64 -14.73
CA VAL A 36 -1.90 12.38 -14.80
C VAL A 36 -1.16 13.50 -15.54
N GLU A 37 -1.72 13.97 -16.66
CA GLU A 37 -1.12 15.03 -17.47
C GLU A 37 -1.11 16.37 -16.73
N LEU A 38 -2.20 16.72 -16.04
CA LEU A 38 -2.28 17.89 -15.16
C LEU A 38 -1.18 17.85 -14.09
N GLY A 39 -0.88 16.68 -13.54
CA GLY A 39 0.21 16.49 -12.58
C GLY A 39 -0.01 17.20 -11.24
N ASP A 40 -1.26 17.54 -10.92
CA ASP A 40 -1.61 18.19 -9.66
C ASP A 40 -1.57 17.18 -8.51
N LYS A 41 -0.76 17.50 -7.50
CA LYS A 41 -0.56 16.67 -6.30
C LYS A 41 -1.86 16.44 -5.52
N ALA A 42 -2.86 17.31 -5.66
CA ALA A 42 -4.16 17.13 -5.02
C ALA A 42 -4.93 15.89 -5.50
N ASN A 43 -4.58 15.34 -6.66
CA ASN A 43 -5.19 14.12 -7.23
C ASN A 43 -4.40 12.84 -6.91
N ILE A 44 -3.31 12.95 -6.16
CA ILE A 44 -2.50 11.81 -5.74
C ILE A 44 -3.03 11.33 -4.39
N HIS A 45 -3.37 10.05 -4.32
CA HIS A 45 -3.93 9.40 -3.14
C HIS A 45 -3.13 8.15 -2.77
N LYS A 46 -3.21 7.72 -1.51
CA LYS A 46 -2.68 6.43 -1.06
C LYS A 46 -3.71 5.34 -1.33
N LEU A 47 -3.29 4.26 -1.98
CA LEU A 47 -4.13 3.07 -2.15
C LEU A 47 -4.30 2.36 -0.80
N ILE A 48 -5.54 2.21 -0.33
CA ILE A 48 -5.86 1.60 0.97
C ILE A 48 -6.57 0.26 0.86
N LYS A 49 -7.04 -0.14 -0.32
CA LYS A 49 -7.64 -1.46 -0.49
C LYS A 49 -7.76 -1.82 -1.97
N ILE A 50 -7.69 -3.12 -2.22
CA ILE A 50 -8.11 -3.73 -3.47
C ILE A 50 -9.27 -4.67 -3.16
N ILE A 51 -10.42 -4.46 -3.79
CA ILE A 51 -11.60 -5.32 -3.65
C ILE A 51 -11.42 -6.58 -4.50
N ASP A 52 -12.07 -7.67 -4.10
CA ASP A 52 -12.07 -8.95 -4.84
C ASP A 52 -12.48 -8.78 -6.32
N CYS A 53 -12.05 -9.74 -7.15
CA CYS A 53 -12.21 -9.77 -8.61
C CYS A 53 -13.66 -9.81 -9.10
N ASN A 54 -14.63 -10.06 -8.21
CA ASN A 54 -16.06 -10.00 -8.49
C ASN A 54 -16.61 -8.56 -8.59
N ALA A 55 -15.82 -7.55 -8.19
CA ALA A 55 -16.20 -6.14 -8.29
C ALA A 55 -15.58 -5.47 -9.52
N GLN A 56 -16.35 -4.63 -10.21
CA GLN A 56 -15.85 -3.83 -11.33
C GLN A 56 -14.98 -2.65 -10.86
N HIS A 57 -15.32 -2.07 -9.71
CA HIS A 57 -14.58 -1.00 -9.04
C HIS A 57 -13.81 -1.64 -7.89
N ARG A 58 -12.48 -1.68 -8.03
CA ARG A 58 -11.62 -2.45 -7.12
C ARG A 58 -10.69 -1.60 -6.31
N PHE A 59 -10.40 -0.37 -6.75
CA PHE A 59 -9.39 0.47 -6.10
C PHE A 59 -10.02 1.42 -5.10
N LYS A 60 -9.59 1.33 -3.85
CA LYS A 60 -10.02 2.24 -2.79
C LYS A 60 -8.84 3.06 -2.29
N VAL A 61 -9.06 4.35 -2.11
CA VAL A 61 -8.01 5.30 -1.71
C VAL A 61 -8.40 6.14 -0.49
N ASP A 62 -7.44 6.86 0.07
CA ASP A 62 -7.57 7.72 1.26
C ASP A 62 -8.14 9.11 0.98
N ASN A 63 -9.10 9.25 0.06
CA ASN A 63 -9.63 10.55 -0.35
C ASN A 63 -10.80 11.06 0.51
N GLY A 64 -11.05 10.44 1.67
CA GLY A 64 -12.17 10.77 2.56
C GLY A 64 -13.55 10.30 2.09
N TYR A 65 -13.66 9.80 0.86
CA TYR A 65 -14.88 9.20 0.32
C TYR A 65 -14.84 7.68 0.42
N ASN A 66 -15.97 7.08 0.79
CA ASN A 66 -16.10 5.63 0.86
C ASN A 66 -16.50 5.06 -0.52
N CYS A 67 -15.70 5.35 -1.55
CA CYS A 67 -15.95 4.94 -2.93
C CYS A 67 -14.81 4.10 -3.49
N GLU A 68 -15.14 3.19 -4.39
CA GLU A 68 -14.19 2.39 -5.17
C GLU A 68 -14.14 2.88 -6.62
N TYR A 69 -12.98 2.72 -7.26
CA TYR A 69 -12.72 3.18 -8.62
C TYR A 69 -12.33 2.02 -9.54
N ALA A 70 -12.65 2.16 -10.82
CA ALA A 70 -12.40 1.13 -11.82
C ALA A 70 -10.94 1.09 -12.31
N LEU A 71 -10.26 2.25 -12.32
CA LEU A 71 -8.90 2.40 -12.81
C LEU A 71 -8.01 3.11 -11.80
N CYS A 72 -6.74 2.74 -11.85
CA CYS A 72 -5.70 3.28 -11.01
C CYS A 72 -4.43 3.52 -11.84
N TYR A 73 -3.72 4.62 -11.60
CA TYR A 73 -2.43 4.91 -12.21
C TYR A 73 -1.37 4.99 -11.11
N LEU A 74 -0.36 4.13 -11.16
CA LEU A 74 0.72 4.10 -10.19
C LEU A 74 1.65 5.32 -10.37
N ILE A 75 1.80 6.16 -9.34
CA ILE A 75 2.74 7.29 -9.31
C ILE A 75 4.05 6.92 -8.61
N GLU A 76 3.95 6.18 -7.52
CA GLU A 76 5.08 5.71 -6.73
C GLU A 76 4.64 4.43 -6.02
N GLU A 77 5.50 3.42 -6.01
CA GLU A 77 5.31 2.30 -5.08
C GLU A 77 5.28 2.83 -3.65
N PRO A 78 4.67 2.10 -2.68
CA PRO A 78 4.74 2.50 -1.29
C PRO A 78 6.21 2.74 -0.92
N ALA A 79 6.48 3.85 -0.24
CA ALA A 79 7.75 4.02 0.44
C ALA A 79 7.80 2.94 1.52
N GLY A 80 8.42 1.80 1.19
CA GLY A 80 8.64 0.74 2.15
C GLY A 80 9.42 1.31 3.32
N LEU A 81 9.01 0.98 4.54
CA LEU A 81 9.95 1.08 5.64
C LEU A 81 11.09 0.12 5.37
N LYS A 82 12.32 0.62 5.52
CA LYS A 82 13.44 -0.29 5.54
C LYS A 82 13.43 -0.99 6.88
N TRP A 83 13.37 -2.31 6.83
CA TRP A 83 13.32 -3.17 8.01
C TRP A 83 14.43 -2.88 9.03
N THR A 84 15.57 -2.38 8.55
CA THR A 84 16.71 -1.93 9.37
C THR A 84 16.43 -0.76 10.30
N ASP A 85 15.35 -0.01 10.05
CA ASP A 85 15.00 1.17 10.84
C ASP A 85 14.08 0.82 12.02
N LEU A 86 13.67 -0.46 12.13
CA LEU A 86 12.82 -0.96 13.20
C LEU A 86 13.63 -1.26 14.46
N LYS A 87 13.14 -0.76 15.60
CA LYS A 87 13.72 -0.92 16.94
C LYS A 87 12.73 -1.58 17.87
N VAL A 88 13.24 -2.23 18.91
CA VAL A 88 12.42 -2.70 20.03
C VAL A 88 11.64 -1.52 20.60
N GLY A 89 10.32 -1.68 20.71
CA GLY A 89 9.40 -0.63 21.13
C GLY A 89 8.68 0.08 19.98
N ASP A 90 9.09 -0.13 18.72
CA ASP A 90 8.33 0.39 17.59
C ASP A 90 6.96 -0.29 17.49
N VAL A 91 5.94 0.50 17.16
CA VAL A 91 4.60 -0.01 16.86
C VAL A 91 4.44 -0.09 15.35
N ILE A 92 3.94 -1.21 14.85
CA ILE A 92 3.55 -1.39 13.45
C ILE A 92 2.05 -1.65 13.37
N LYS A 93 1.44 -1.28 12.25
CA LYS A 93 0.03 -1.49 11.95
C LYS A 93 -0.09 -2.35 10.70
N ARG A 94 -1.00 -3.32 10.74
CA ARG A 94 -1.27 -4.14 9.56
C ARG A 94 -2.05 -3.31 8.52
N CYS A 95 -1.55 -3.28 7.29
CA CYS A 95 -2.19 -2.64 6.16
C CYS A 95 -3.68 -3.00 6.11
N ASN A 96 -4.54 -1.98 6.08
CA ASN A 96 -6.00 -2.09 5.92
C ASN A 96 -6.77 -2.60 7.14
N THR A 97 -6.15 -2.66 8.32
CA THR A 97 -6.83 -2.96 9.57
C THR A 97 -6.36 -2.03 10.68
N SER A 98 -7.15 -1.85 11.73
CA SER A 98 -6.74 -1.09 12.93
C SER A 98 -5.95 -1.93 13.92
N ILE A 99 -5.40 -3.07 13.49
CA ILE A 99 -4.64 -3.96 14.37
C ILE A 99 -3.18 -3.48 14.39
N GLU A 100 -2.75 -3.11 15.59
CA GLU A 100 -1.40 -2.64 15.89
C GLU A 100 -0.64 -3.72 16.68
N TYR A 101 0.64 -3.85 16.38
CA TYR A 101 1.55 -4.78 17.02
C TYR A 101 2.79 -4.03 17.48
N LEU A 102 3.24 -4.30 18.71
CA LEU A 102 4.49 -3.80 19.25
C LEU A 102 5.62 -4.76 18.90
N VAL A 103 6.70 -4.27 18.28
CA VAL A 103 7.95 -5.03 18.11
C VAL A 103 8.62 -5.12 19.48
N THR A 104 8.59 -6.30 20.10
CA THR A 104 9.10 -6.52 21.46
C THR A 104 10.55 -7.00 21.47
N ALA A 105 11.04 -7.60 20.40
CA ALA A 105 12.42 -8.07 20.27
C ALA A 105 12.77 -8.44 18.82
N ILE A 106 14.07 -8.59 18.54
CA ILE A 106 14.61 -9.08 17.26
C ILE A 106 15.45 -10.32 17.56
N ASP A 107 15.14 -11.45 16.92
CA ASP A 107 15.95 -12.66 16.96
C ASP A 107 16.87 -12.71 15.74
N LYS A 108 18.18 -12.80 16.00
CA LYS A 108 19.25 -12.80 14.98
C LYS A 108 19.96 -14.15 14.87
N ASP A 109 19.53 -15.18 15.61
CA ASP A 109 20.24 -16.46 15.70
C ASP A 109 19.95 -17.38 14.50
N LYS A 110 18.99 -17.02 13.63
CA LYS A 110 18.64 -17.78 12.41
C LYS A 110 19.23 -17.12 11.15
N LYS A 111 19.25 -17.89 10.05
CA LYS A 111 19.72 -17.43 8.71
C LYS A 111 18.94 -16.21 8.18
N GLU A 112 17.81 -15.90 8.78
CA GLU A 112 16.97 -14.72 8.51
C GLU A 112 16.71 -14.06 9.87
N GLU A 113 16.74 -12.71 9.91
CA GLU A 113 16.30 -11.97 11.09
C GLU A 113 14.79 -12.24 11.30
N ARG A 114 14.31 -12.21 12.54
CA ARG A 114 12.87 -12.35 12.83
C ARG A 114 12.44 -11.34 13.86
N HIS A 115 11.35 -10.66 13.60
CA HIS A 115 10.74 -9.76 14.57
C HIS A 115 9.79 -10.52 15.48
N ILE A 116 9.94 -10.25 16.78
CA ILE A 116 9.05 -10.73 17.83
C ILE A 116 8.03 -9.63 18.10
N TYR A 117 6.77 -10.03 18.11
CA TYR A 117 5.65 -9.22 18.51
C TYR A 117 5.07 -9.78 19.80
N ALA A 118 4.24 -9.01 20.48
CA ALA A 118 3.48 -9.51 21.62
C ALA A 118 2.69 -10.79 21.24
N GLY A 119 3.24 -11.96 21.59
CA GLY A 119 2.64 -13.28 21.39
C GLY A 119 2.91 -13.99 20.06
N SER A 120 3.74 -13.49 19.14
CA SER A 120 4.01 -14.17 17.86
C SER A 120 5.33 -13.77 17.20
N TRP A 121 5.85 -14.67 16.35
CA TRP A 121 6.98 -14.44 15.45
C TRP A 121 6.45 -14.15 14.05
N ILE A 122 7.01 -13.16 13.36
CA ILE A 122 6.67 -12.87 11.97
C ILE A 122 7.96 -12.84 11.15
N ASP A 123 7.94 -13.48 9.99
CA ASP A 123 9.04 -13.43 9.02
C ASP A 123 9.07 -12.10 8.26
N ASP A 124 10.25 -11.77 7.74
CA ASP A 124 10.51 -10.49 7.08
C ASP A 124 9.61 -10.29 5.87
N GLY A 125 9.36 -11.36 5.09
CA GLY A 125 8.53 -11.31 3.89
C GLY A 125 7.07 -10.97 4.19
N ILE A 126 6.49 -11.52 5.26
CA ILE A 126 5.15 -11.11 5.71
C ILE A 126 5.19 -9.66 6.22
N LEU A 127 6.24 -9.27 6.94
CA LEU A 127 6.30 -7.94 7.51
C LEU A 127 6.35 -6.85 6.42
N GLU A 128 7.20 -7.01 5.40
CA GLU A 128 7.36 -6.05 4.30
C GLU A 128 6.09 -5.85 3.47
N ASN A 129 5.26 -6.90 3.34
CA ASN A 129 4.12 -6.89 2.43
C ASN A 129 2.81 -6.45 3.09
N TYR A 130 2.68 -6.60 4.42
CA TYR A 130 1.39 -6.47 5.10
C TYR A 130 1.37 -5.46 6.24
N TYR A 131 2.48 -4.81 6.54
CA TYR A 131 2.57 -3.91 7.70
C TYR A 131 3.32 -2.63 7.39
N GLU A 132 2.97 -1.58 8.13
CA GLU A 132 3.66 -0.29 8.14
C GLU A 132 3.95 0.12 9.59
N LYS A 133 5.07 0.81 9.83
CA LYS A 133 5.43 1.42 11.10
C LYS A 133 4.47 2.56 11.38
N VAL A 134 4.01 2.63 12.62
CA VAL A 134 3.25 3.75 13.15
C VAL A 134 4.25 4.80 13.61
N GLU A 135 4.23 5.97 12.99
CA GLU A 135 4.95 7.14 13.48
C GLU A 135 4.05 7.89 14.47
N GLU A 136 4.55 8.15 15.69
CA GLU A 136 3.91 9.04 16.68
C GLU A 136 4.14 10.52 16.35
#